data_AF-A0A3E4YAE6-F1
#
_entry.id   AF-A0A3E4YAE6-F1
#
_cell.length_a   1.000
_cell.length_b   1.000
_cell.length_c   1.000
_cell.angle_alpha   90.00
_cell.angle_beta   90.00
_cell.angle_gamma   90.00
#
_symmetry.space_group_name_H-M   'P 1'
#
loop_
_entity.id
_entity.type
_entity.pdbx_description
1 polymer ?
#
loop_
_entity_poly.entity_id
_entity_poly.type
_entity_poly.pdbx_seq_one_letter_code
_entity_poly.pdbx_strand_id
1 'polypeptide(L)'
;MRLVSFFYPSTEVKLSINFLLYFKLVGIYILEVQTDSTIGEQNDEAILSADAIVYLTHEDDNSTICTNEETKLVTIDCRIAHRESEYDFLLNILHEFFSKKIIDENEFDDLKLALQIFCEFNSDYLNATFLGKYYFEHQFKKRIYEIHSKYSTIGIEFMNTLKKHNIPIWGENKYIHCRYAFINILFDFDLFCKKNRLNYYIEANSLCNACSRIDSECGDFLGNSFKVLEAQIYEQLLEDVTKAFQLYVDCCDNNYDAYVYFCKGEMMYRKKEMDRAVNYYIQGTSYYPQYYRAWFKLGICSLGKDDNQALSAFNNVIRILDSKYENNVLRAIEFEYFYNSYMNIADIERRLGNYRNALSACDEALKTYKSVYENIFYSILKIDKFMDYKEIRSDILSHLDIQKLKKDGIELSIMLDLKDNALLYAEL
;
A
#
# COMPACT_ATOMS: atom_id res chain seq x y z
N MET A 1 -0.29 19.50 1.09
CA MET A 1 -0.32 18.03 1.28
C MET A 1 0.89 17.70 2.11
N ARG A 2 0.74 17.03 3.24
CA ARG A 2 1.91 16.66 4.05
C ARG A 2 2.45 15.32 3.64
N LEU A 3 3.73 15.31 3.28
CA LEU A 3 4.48 14.18 2.79
C LEU A 3 5.46 13.74 3.87
N VAL A 4 5.28 12.54 4.40
CA VAL A 4 6.22 11.96 5.38
C VAL A 4 6.93 10.78 4.74
N SER A 5 8.26 10.78 4.79
CA SER A 5 9.06 9.60 4.45
C SER A 5 9.29 8.77 5.70
N PHE A 6 9.01 7.48 5.61
CA PHE A 6 9.00 6.58 6.74
C PHE A 6 9.91 5.38 6.49
N PHE A 7 10.94 5.24 7.32
CA PHE A 7 11.97 4.22 7.24
C PHE A 7 11.86 3.24 8.40
N TYR A 8 11.88 1.94 8.11
CA TYR A 8 11.80 0.92 9.14
C TYR A 8 12.41 -0.41 8.68
N PRO A 9 12.93 -1.22 9.63
CA PRO A 9 13.47 -2.54 9.32
C PRO A 9 12.34 -3.53 9.04
N SER A 10 12.65 -4.58 8.30
CA SER A 10 11.66 -5.57 7.88
C SER A 10 11.10 -6.44 8.99
N THR A 11 11.84 -6.53 10.08
CA THR A 11 11.46 -7.21 11.32
C THR A 11 10.35 -6.47 12.06
N GLU A 12 10.24 -5.14 11.92
CA GLU A 12 9.31 -4.29 12.69
C GLU A 12 7.95 -4.11 12.01
N VAL A 13 7.30 -5.24 11.68
CA VAL A 13 6.03 -5.26 10.94
C VAL A 13 4.89 -4.60 11.71
N LYS A 14 4.77 -4.85 13.02
CA LYS A 14 3.58 -4.44 13.77
C LYS A 14 3.47 -2.93 13.93
N LEU A 15 4.55 -2.28 14.37
CA LEU A 15 4.57 -0.83 14.58
C LEU A 15 4.51 -0.08 13.26
N SER A 16 5.28 -0.52 12.25
CA SER A 16 5.28 0.09 10.92
C SER A 16 3.92 0.08 10.23
N ILE A 17 3.20 -1.05 10.31
CA ILE A 17 1.86 -1.17 9.71
C ILE A 17 0.85 -0.26 10.41
N ASN A 18 0.87 -0.20 11.75
CA ASN A 18 -0.03 0.68 12.49
C ASN A 18 0.25 2.16 12.18
N PHE A 19 1.52 2.55 12.10
CA PHE A 19 1.93 3.88 11.69
C PHE A 19 1.43 4.24 10.30
N LEU A 20 1.75 3.39 9.32
CA LEU A 20 1.34 3.57 7.92
C LEU A 20 -0.17 3.74 7.79
N LEU A 21 -0.93 2.87 8.47
CA LEU A 21 -2.38 2.86 8.37
C LEU A 21 -3.03 4.03 9.09
N TYR A 22 -2.51 4.44 10.24
CA TYR A 22 -3.01 5.61 10.95
C TYR A 22 -2.85 6.88 10.09
N PHE A 23 -1.66 7.15 9.55
CA PHE A 23 -1.43 8.36 8.75
C PHE A 23 -2.22 8.37 7.43
N LYS A 24 -2.31 7.22 6.75
CA LYS A 24 -3.18 7.07 5.57
C LYS A 24 -4.66 7.27 5.90
N LEU A 25 -5.10 6.79 7.07
CA LEU A 25 -6.47 6.97 7.54
C LEU A 25 -6.78 8.47 7.68
N VAL A 26 -5.88 9.27 8.26
CA VAL A 26 -6.08 10.70 8.51
C VAL A 26 -5.69 11.62 7.36
N GLY A 27 -5.36 11.07 6.19
CA GLY A 27 -5.13 11.86 4.97
C GLY A 27 -3.75 12.49 4.86
N ILE A 28 -2.77 11.96 5.60
CA ILE A 28 -1.35 12.30 5.47
C ILE A 28 -0.69 11.27 4.55
N TYR A 29 0.09 11.75 3.59
CA TYR A 29 0.72 10.89 2.60
C TYR A 29 2.04 10.33 3.14
N ILE A 30 2.22 9.01 3.05
CA ILE A 30 3.41 8.30 3.54
C ILE A 30 4.16 7.66 2.38
N LEU A 31 5.44 8.02 2.22
CA LEU A 31 6.42 7.28 1.42
C LEU A 31 7.07 6.23 2.33
N GLU A 32 6.71 4.97 2.12
CA GLU A 32 7.18 3.83 2.91
C GLU A 32 8.48 3.31 2.31
N VAL A 33 9.55 3.31 3.10
CA VAL A 33 10.83 2.70 2.73
C VAL A 33 11.19 1.66 3.77
N GLN A 34 11.09 0.40 3.37
CA GLN A 34 11.58 -0.68 4.21
C GLN A 34 12.99 -1.03 3.77
N THR A 35 13.93 -1.03 4.72
CA THR A 35 15.33 -1.37 4.42
C THR A 35 16.02 -1.89 5.67
N ASP A 36 16.71 -3.03 5.51
CA ASP A 36 17.57 -3.63 6.54
C ASP A 36 19.04 -3.17 6.40
N SER A 37 19.32 -2.34 5.39
CA SER A 37 20.64 -1.77 5.10
C SER A 37 20.73 -0.32 5.58
N THR A 38 21.92 0.12 6.03
CA THR A 38 22.15 1.54 6.31
C THR A 38 22.02 2.36 5.03
N ILE A 39 21.26 3.45 5.11
CA ILE A 39 20.89 4.29 3.97
C ILE A 39 22.15 4.87 3.32
N GLY A 40 22.42 4.50 2.07
CA GLY A 40 23.45 5.10 1.22
C GLY A 40 22.82 5.72 -0.03
N GLU A 41 22.96 7.04 -0.16
CA GLU A 41 22.99 7.93 -1.36
C GLU A 41 22.17 7.57 -2.63
N GLN A 42 21.12 6.74 -2.58
CA GLN A 42 20.37 6.35 -3.79
C GLN A 42 18.87 6.65 -3.77
N ASN A 43 18.37 7.46 -2.84
CA ASN A 43 16.93 7.74 -2.73
C ASN A 43 16.61 9.25 -2.86
N ASP A 44 17.29 9.92 -3.79
CA ASP A 44 17.70 11.31 -3.56
C ASP A 44 16.78 12.42 -4.10
N GLU A 45 15.55 12.15 -4.57
CA GLU A 45 14.64 13.25 -4.96
C GLU A 45 13.35 13.31 -4.13
N ALA A 46 12.70 12.17 -3.89
CA ALA A 46 11.46 12.11 -3.12
C ALA A 46 11.67 12.32 -1.61
N ILE A 47 12.82 11.84 -1.08
CA ILE A 47 13.22 12.11 0.30
C ILE A 47 13.44 13.62 0.51
N LEU A 48 14.05 14.28 -0.48
CA LEU A 48 14.37 15.71 -0.38
C LEU A 48 13.13 16.62 -0.42
N SER A 49 11.99 16.11 -0.91
CA SER A 49 10.73 16.85 -0.99
C SER A 49 9.72 16.53 0.11
N ALA A 50 10.04 15.61 1.04
CA ALA A 50 9.19 15.31 2.19
C ALA A 50 9.21 16.44 3.24
N ASP A 51 8.12 16.61 3.97
CA ASP A 51 8.04 17.55 5.10
C ASP A 51 8.75 16.98 6.34
N ALA A 52 8.73 15.66 6.51
CA ALA A 52 9.37 14.97 7.62
C ALA A 52 9.94 13.62 7.17
N ILE A 53 11.06 13.24 7.79
CA ILE A 53 11.65 11.91 7.64
C ILE A 53 11.66 11.23 9.01
N VAL A 54 10.99 10.08 9.11
CA VAL A 54 10.85 9.30 10.34
C VAL A 54 11.62 8.00 10.20
N TYR A 55 12.55 7.76 11.11
CA TYR A 55 13.35 6.54 11.20
C TYR A 55 12.90 5.71 12.39
N LEU A 56 12.61 4.42 12.17
CA LEU A 56 12.44 3.46 13.25
C LEU A 56 13.73 2.72 13.50
N THR A 57 14.28 2.89 14.70
CA THR A 57 15.52 2.27 15.14
C THR A 57 15.28 1.43 16.39
N HIS A 58 16.06 0.37 16.56
CA HIS A 58 16.14 -0.32 17.84
C HIS A 58 17.11 0.41 18.78
N GLU A 59 16.90 0.28 20.09
CA GLU A 59 17.75 0.94 21.10
C GLU A 59 19.25 0.60 20.94
N ASP A 60 19.57 -0.55 20.34
CA ASP A 60 20.92 -1.03 20.11
C ASP A 60 21.54 -0.58 18.76
N ASP A 61 20.74 -0.07 17.82
CA ASP A 61 21.19 0.31 16.47
C ASP A 61 21.66 1.77 16.43
N ASN A 62 22.89 2.02 16.91
CA ASN A 62 23.58 3.30 16.72
C ASN A 62 24.12 3.46 15.28
N SER A 63 23.24 3.40 14.28
CA SER A 63 23.62 3.74 12.92
C SER A 63 23.60 5.27 12.72
N THR A 64 24.66 5.83 12.15
CA THR A 64 24.73 7.23 11.74
C THR A 64 23.70 7.49 10.65
N ILE A 65 22.59 8.14 11.02
CA ILE A 65 21.56 8.58 10.09
C ILE A 65 22.12 9.78 9.30
N CYS A 66 22.10 9.69 7.97
CA CYS A 66 22.53 10.76 7.08
C CYS A 66 21.79 12.06 7.38
N THR A 67 22.53 13.11 7.70
CA THR A 67 22.03 14.47 7.82
C THR A 67 22.26 15.15 6.49
N ASN A 68 21.23 15.19 5.62
CA ASN A 68 21.32 16.02 4.43
C ASN A 68 20.96 17.46 4.78
N GLU A 69 21.98 18.30 4.83
CA GLU A 69 21.89 19.75 4.87
C GLU A 69 21.58 20.24 3.46
N GLU A 70 20.37 20.75 3.21
CA GLU A 70 20.10 21.87 2.26
C GLU A 70 18.60 22.20 2.11
N THR A 71 17.69 21.36 2.62
CA THR A 71 16.25 21.68 2.73
C THR A 71 15.80 21.69 4.20
N LYS A 72 14.68 22.37 4.50
CA LYS A 72 14.01 22.40 5.81
C LYS A 72 13.44 21.02 6.22
N LEU A 73 14.17 19.94 5.98
CA LEU A 73 13.78 18.57 6.30
C LEU A 73 13.85 18.37 7.81
N VAL A 74 12.76 17.87 8.37
CA VAL A 74 12.70 17.55 9.78
C VAL A 74 12.92 16.06 9.98
N THR A 75 14.06 15.70 10.58
CA THR A 75 14.37 14.31 10.93
C THR A 75 13.85 13.96 12.32
N ILE A 76 13.21 12.79 12.42
CA ILE A 76 12.69 12.22 13.65
C ILE A 76 13.22 10.80 13.77
N ASP A 77 13.97 10.56 14.85
CA ASP A 77 14.48 9.24 15.20
C ASP A 77 13.58 8.66 16.30
N CYS A 78 12.93 7.54 16.01
CA CYS A 78 11.99 6.88 16.89
C CYS A 78 12.59 5.55 17.31
N ARG A 79 13.03 5.49 18.58
CA ARG A 79 13.56 4.27 19.18
C ARG A 79 12.43 3.41 19.71
N ILE A 80 12.38 2.17 19.25
CA ILE A 80 11.37 1.22 19.68
C ILE A 80 11.80 0.63 21.03
N ALA A 81 11.15 1.07 22.10
CA ALA A 81 11.38 0.53 23.43
C ALA A 81 10.69 -0.85 23.60
N HIS A 82 11.36 -1.78 24.28
CA HIS A 82 10.74 -3.05 24.63
C HIS A 82 9.51 -2.83 25.51
N ARG A 83 8.31 -3.09 24.95
CA ARG A 83 6.95 -3.02 25.57
C ARG A 83 6.20 -1.69 25.41
N GLU A 84 6.63 -0.78 24.55
CA GLU A 84 5.81 0.38 24.22
C GLU A 84 4.48 -0.05 23.57
N SER A 85 3.36 0.58 23.95
CA SER A 85 2.08 0.33 23.30
C SER A 85 2.01 1.05 21.95
N GLU A 86 1.21 0.55 21.00
CA GLU A 86 1.07 1.19 19.69
C GLU A 86 0.54 2.64 19.79
N TYR A 87 -0.31 2.88 20.79
CA TYR A 87 -0.84 4.21 21.07
C TYR A 87 0.24 5.16 21.57
N ASP A 88 1.03 4.73 22.56
CA ASP A 88 2.09 5.58 23.14
C ASP A 88 3.14 5.92 22.09
N PHE A 89 3.51 4.94 21.26
CA PHE A 89 4.43 5.13 20.16
C PHE A 89 3.94 6.17 19.14
N LEU A 90 2.71 6.03 18.64
CA LEU A 90 2.16 6.99 17.68
C LEU A 90 1.97 8.38 18.31
N LEU A 91 1.55 8.44 19.57
CA LEU A 91 1.40 9.69 20.31
C LEU A 91 2.73 10.41 20.48
N ASN A 92 3.82 9.68 20.76
CA ASN A 92 5.16 10.22 20.84
C ASN A 92 5.60 10.84 19.50
N ILE A 93 5.26 10.21 18.37
CA ILE A 93 5.56 10.78 17.06
C ILE A 93 4.76 12.06 16.80
N LEU A 94 3.48 12.10 17.18
CA LEU A 94 2.70 13.35 17.10
C LEU A 94 3.30 14.44 17.97
N HIS A 95 3.82 14.11 19.16
CA HIS A 95 4.52 15.06 20.01
C HIS A 95 5.81 15.57 19.38
N GLU A 96 6.57 14.72 18.70
CA GLU A 96 7.75 15.13 17.92
C GLU A 96 7.37 16.04 16.73
N PHE A 97 6.29 15.73 16.02
CA PHE A 97 5.76 16.62 14.98
C PHE A 97 5.40 18.00 15.54
N PHE A 98 4.75 18.04 16.70
CA PHE A 98 4.38 19.29 17.36
C PHE A 98 5.60 20.07 17.88
N SER A 99 6.53 19.39 18.56
CA SER A 99 7.72 20.02 19.15
C SER A 99 8.63 20.63 18.09
N LYS A 100 8.73 19.98 16.92
CA LYS A 100 9.49 20.44 15.76
C LYS A 100 8.71 21.39 14.84
N LYS A 101 7.48 21.77 15.23
CA LYS A 101 6.61 22.70 14.51
C LYS A 101 6.25 22.23 13.09
N ILE A 102 6.19 20.92 12.87
CA ILE A 102 5.63 20.33 11.64
C ILE A 102 4.11 20.50 11.64
N ILE A 103 3.48 20.37 12.80
CA ILE A 103 2.03 20.55 13.01
C ILE A 103 1.77 21.62 14.07
N ASP A 104 0.61 22.27 14.01
CA ASP A 104 0.19 23.24 15.04
C ASP A 104 -0.63 22.59 16.17
N GLU A 105 -1.03 23.37 17.17
CA GLU A 105 -1.75 22.87 18.34
C GLU A 105 -3.14 22.31 17.98
N ASN A 106 -3.86 22.97 17.06
CA ASN A 106 -5.20 22.53 16.67
C ASN A 106 -5.14 21.20 15.91
N GLU A 107 -4.15 21.06 15.03
CA GLU A 107 -3.92 19.82 14.30
C GLU A 107 -3.39 18.71 15.18
N PHE A 108 -2.51 19.00 16.14
CA PHE A 108 -2.06 18.02 17.12
C PHE A 108 -3.26 17.44 17.89
N ASP A 109 -4.18 18.28 18.35
CA ASP A 109 -5.40 17.84 19.02
C ASP A 109 -6.33 17.01 18.11
N ASP A 110 -6.45 17.39 16.84
CA ASP A 110 -7.22 16.65 15.83
C ASP A 110 -6.62 15.26 15.55
N LEU A 111 -5.32 15.20 15.26
CA LEU A 111 -4.59 13.96 15.04
C LEU A 111 -4.63 13.06 16.28
N LYS A 112 -4.44 13.62 17.47
CA LYS A 112 -4.52 12.87 18.74
C LYS A 112 -5.90 12.27 18.97
N LEU A 113 -6.96 12.99 18.67
CA LEU A 113 -8.32 12.46 18.72
C LEU A 113 -8.52 11.34 17.69
N ALA A 114 -8.07 11.55 16.44
CA ALA A 114 -8.14 10.52 15.41
C ALA A 114 -7.35 9.26 15.81
N LEU A 115 -6.24 9.41 16.54
CA LEU A 115 -5.44 8.31 17.07
C LEU A 115 -6.20 7.54 18.16
N GLN A 116 -6.87 8.23 19.08
CA GLN A 116 -7.73 7.60 20.09
C GLN A 116 -8.82 6.76 19.43
N ILE A 117 -9.50 7.35 18.44
CA ILE A 117 -10.54 6.67 17.65
C ILE A 117 -9.96 5.45 16.93
N PHE A 118 -8.82 5.60 16.25
CA PHE A 118 -8.12 4.51 15.56
C PHE A 118 -7.78 3.35 16.49
N CYS A 119 -7.30 3.63 17.70
CA CYS A 119 -6.94 2.61 18.68
C CYS A 119 -8.15 1.82 19.20
N GLU A 120 -9.34 2.44 19.31
CA GLU A 120 -10.56 1.76 19.77
C GLU A 120 -11.00 0.65 18.80
N PHE A 121 -10.84 0.85 17.49
CA PHE A 121 -11.24 -0.14 16.48
C PHE A 121 -10.07 -0.77 15.72
N ASN A 122 -8.83 -0.55 16.14
CA ASN A 122 -7.62 -0.90 15.40
C ASN A 122 -7.64 -2.33 14.86
N SER A 123 -7.97 -3.29 15.72
CA SER A 123 -8.07 -4.71 15.34
C SER A 123 -9.07 -4.92 14.20
N ASP A 124 -10.25 -4.32 14.28
CA ASP A 124 -11.27 -4.45 13.24
C ASP A 124 -10.85 -3.72 11.96
N TYR A 125 -10.18 -2.57 12.08
CA TYR A 125 -9.65 -1.82 10.93
C TYR A 125 -8.51 -2.54 10.22
N LEU A 126 -7.61 -3.21 10.94
CA LEU A 126 -6.58 -4.08 10.36
C LEU A 126 -7.23 -5.22 9.55
N ASN A 127 -8.25 -5.88 10.12
CA ASN A 127 -8.98 -6.93 9.42
C ASN A 127 -9.69 -6.38 8.17
N ALA A 128 -10.43 -5.29 8.30
CA ALA A 128 -11.14 -4.65 7.20
C ALA A 128 -10.20 -4.19 6.08
N THR A 129 -9.05 -3.64 6.44
CA THR A 129 -8.05 -3.13 5.51
C THR A 129 -7.33 -4.26 4.77
N PHE A 130 -6.77 -5.24 5.49
CA PHE A 130 -5.96 -6.30 4.89
C PHE A 130 -6.75 -7.45 4.32
N LEU A 131 -8.02 -7.63 4.71
CA LEU A 131 -8.91 -8.62 4.12
C LEU A 131 -9.95 -7.98 3.21
N GLY A 132 -10.09 -6.65 3.19
CA GLY A 132 -10.99 -5.95 2.26
C GLY A 132 -10.22 -5.21 1.18
N LYS A 133 -9.71 -4.02 1.53
CA LYS A 133 -9.08 -3.07 0.59
C LYS A 133 -7.84 -3.63 -0.09
N TYR A 134 -6.94 -4.24 0.68
CA TYR A 134 -5.66 -4.79 0.21
C TYR A 134 -5.66 -6.31 0.09
N TYR A 135 -6.80 -6.87 -0.27
CA TYR A 135 -6.98 -8.31 -0.45
C TYR A 135 -7.54 -8.65 -1.82
N PHE A 136 -7.74 -9.93 -2.10
CA PHE A 136 -8.47 -10.42 -3.28
C PHE A 136 -9.99 -10.37 -3.08
N GLU A 137 -10.77 -10.73 -4.11
CA GLU A 137 -12.21 -10.99 -3.93
C GLU A 137 -12.39 -12.29 -3.14
N HIS A 138 -13.27 -12.30 -2.15
CA HIS A 138 -13.47 -13.48 -1.31
C HIS A 138 -14.35 -14.49 -2.01
N GLN A 139 -13.93 -15.76 -2.02
CA GLN A 139 -14.73 -16.85 -2.59
C GLN A 139 -15.89 -17.24 -1.67
N PHE A 140 -15.72 -17.08 -0.35
CA PHE A 140 -16.68 -17.53 0.66
C PHE A 140 -17.58 -16.39 1.14
N LYS A 141 -18.90 -16.54 0.94
CA LYS A 141 -19.91 -15.57 1.42
C LYS A 141 -19.81 -15.28 2.92
N LYS A 142 -19.50 -16.29 3.74
CA LYS A 142 -19.31 -16.13 5.19
C LYS A 142 -18.27 -15.05 5.49
N ARG A 143 -17.13 -15.11 4.80
CA ARG A 143 -16.02 -14.18 4.95
C ARG A 143 -16.39 -12.76 4.54
N ILE A 144 -17.14 -12.64 3.45
CA ILE A 144 -17.68 -11.36 2.98
C ILE A 144 -18.52 -10.70 4.09
N TYR A 145 -19.43 -11.43 4.73
CA TYR A 145 -20.27 -10.89 5.81
C TYR A 145 -19.50 -10.56 7.09
N GLU A 146 -18.46 -11.35 7.42
CA GLU A 146 -17.60 -11.05 8.57
C GLU A 146 -16.88 -9.72 8.39
N ILE A 147 -16.23 -9.51 7.24
CA ILE A 147 -15.50 -8.27 6.95
C ILE A 147 -16.46 -7.09 6.83
N HIS A 148 -17.62 -7.28 6.20
CA HIS A 148 -18.69 -6.26 6.18
C HIS A 148 -19.09 -5.83 7.60
N SER A 149 -19.25 -6.79 8.51
CA SER A 149 -19.56 -6.50 9.92
C SER A 149 -18.45 -5.69 10.58
N LYS A 150 -17.17 -5.97 10.28
CA LYS A 150 -16.03 -5.18 10.76
C LYS A 150 -16.10 -3.72 10.32
N TYR A 151 -16.35 -3.47 9.04
CA TYR A 151 -16.57 -2.10 8.56
C TYR A 151 -17.75 -1.40 9.25
N SER A 152 -18.85 -2.13 9.47
CA SER A 152 -20.02 -1.59 10.16
C SER A 152 -19.70 -1.19 11.62
N THR A 153 -18.98 -2.05 12.34
CA THR A 153 -18.52 -1.79 13.71
C THR A 153 -17.61 -0.57 13.77
N ILE A 154 -16.61 -0.48 12.87
CA ILE A 154 -15.70 0.67 12.79
C ILE A 154 -16.50 1.97 12.65
N GLY A 155 -17.46 2.02 11.71
CA GLY A 155 -18.28 3.22 11.49
C GLY A 155 -19.13 3.60 12.71
N ILE A 156 -19.71 2.63 13.41
CA ILE A 156 -20.50 2.86 14.64
C ILE A 156 -19.63 3.39 15.77
N GLU A 157 -18.48 2.75 16.03
CA GLU A 157 -17.57 3.17 17.10
C GLU A 157 -16.99 4.55 16.83
N PHE A 158 -16.58 4.83 15.58
CA PHE A 158 -16.12 6.15 15.16
C PHE A 158 -17.16 7.24 15.51
N MET A 159 -18.43 7.02 15.15
CA MET A 159 -19.51 7.95 15.45
C MET A 159 -19.79 8.10 16.95
N ASN A 160 -19.73 7.00 17.71
CA ASN A 160 -19.95 7.02 19.15
C ASN A 160 -18.88 7.83 19.88
N THR A 161 -17.62 7.67 19.47
CA THR A 161 -16.50 8.38 20.09
C THR A 161 -16.55 9.87 19.79
N LEU A 162 -16.87 10.27 18.56
CA LEU A 162 -17.09 11.68 18.26
C LEU A 162 -18.24 12.29 19.07
N LYS A 163 -19.36 11.56 19.24
CA LYS A 163 -20.47 12.00 20.10
C LYS A 163 -20.03 12.15 21.56
N LYS A 164 -19.26 11.20 22.10
CA LYS A 164 -18.75 11.22 23.48
C LYS A 164 -17.88 12.46 23.73
N HIS A 165 -17.11 12.88 22.74
CA HIS A 165 -16.26 14.08 22.82
C HIS A 165 -17.00 15.38 22.44
N ASN A 166 -18.30 15.33 22.12
CA ASN A 166 -19.11 16.45 21.62
C ASN A 166 -18.54 17.10 20.35
N ILE A 167 -17.99 16.29 19.46
CA ILE A 167 -17.31 16.77 18.25
C ILE A 167 -18.25 16.65 17.05
N PRO A 168 -18.65 17.79 16.45
CA PRO A 168 -19.44 17.75 15.23
C PRO A 168 -18.56 17.35 14.04
N ILE A 169 -18.98 16.35 13.27
CA ILE A 169 -18.33 15.97 11.99
C ILE A 169 -18.54 17.05 10.93
N TRP A 170 -19.65 17.79 11.03
CA TRP A 170 -20.06 18.79 10.05
C TRP A 170 -20.10 20.15 10.73
N GLY A 171 -19.36 21.13 10.22
CA GLY A 171 -19.24 22.46 10.82
C GLY A 171 -17.93 23.15 10.42
N GLU A 172 -17.70 24.36 10.94
CA GLU A 172 -16.53 25.18 10.61
C GLU A 172 -15.20 24.52 11.05
N ASN A 173 -14.23 24.49 10.11
CA ASN A 173 -12.76 24.28 10.20
C ASN A 173 -12.13 23.65 11.45
N LYS A 174 -12.79 22.67 12.07
CA LYS A 174 -12.23 21.87 13.16
C LYS A 174 -12.27 20.40 12.77
N TYR A 175 -11.26 19.67 13.23
CA TYR A 175 -11.15 18.22 13.12
C TYR A 175 -11.09 17.67 11.67
N ILE A 176 -10.34 18.34 10.79
CA ILE A 176 -10.25 18.01 9.36
C ILE A 176 -9.71 16.59 9.16
N HIS A 177 -8.74 16.15 9.96
CA HIS A 177 -8.22 14.78 9.92
C HIS A 177 -9.27 13.74 10.32
N CYS A 178 -10.04 13.98 11.40
CA CYS A 178 -11.16 13.10 11.73
C CYS A 178 -12.23 13.06 10.64
N ARG A 179 -12.54 14.19 9.99
CA ARG A 179 -13.50 14.25 8.88
C ARG A 179 -13.01 13.46 7.67
N TYR A 180 -11.75 13.62 7.31
CA TYR A 180 -11.12 12.83 6.26
C TYR A 180 -11.17 11.33 6.58
N ALA A 181 -10.74 10.95 7.80
CA ALA A 181 -10.75 9.56 8.27
C ALA A 181 -12.12 8.92 8.18
N PHE A 182 -13.18 9.63 8.58
CA PHE A 182 -14.54 9.13 8.49
C PHE A 182 -14.96 8.86 7.04
N ILE A 183 -14.72 9.81 6.14
CA ILE A 183 -15.05 9.67 4.71
C ILE A 183 -14.23 8.55 4.07
N ASN A 184 -12.94 8.45 4.40
CA ASN A 184 -12.04 7.40 3.90
C ASN A 184 -12.50 6.00 4.34
N ILE A 185 -12.94 5.84 5.59
CA ILE A 185 -13.54 4.58 6.08
C ILE A 185 -14.80 4.21 5.31
N LEU A 186 -15.70 5.18 5.09
CA LEU A 186 -16.95 4.95 4.35
C LEU A 186 -16.69 4.59 2.89
N PHE A 187 -15.73 5.28 2.25
CA PHE A 187 -15.27 4.94 0.90
C PHE A 187 -14.71 3.52 0.84
N ASP A 188 -13.82 3.15 1.78
CA ASP A 188 -13.24 1.81 1.84
C ASP A 188 -14.30 0.72 2.06
N PHE A 189 -15.34 1.02 2.86
CA PHE A 189 -16.47 0.13 3.07
C PHE A 189 -17.29 -0.07 1.79
N ASP A 190 -17.68 1.00 1.10
CA ASP A 190 -18.44 0.88 -0.14
C ASP A 190 -17.63 0.23 -1.26
N LEU A 191 -16.32 0.45 -1.29
CA LEU A 191 -15.42 -0.23 -2.22
C LEU A 191 -15.41 -1.74 -1.95
N PHE A 192 -15.35 -2.14 -0.68
CA PHE A 192 -15.50 -3.53 -0.29
C PHE A 192 -16.86 -4.11 -0.69
N CYS A 193 -17.96 -3.37 -0.45
CA CYS A 193 -19.30 -3.77 -0.85
C CYS A 193 -19.40 -3.97 -2.37
N LYS A 194 -18.89 -3.03 -3.16
CA LYS A 194 -18.86 -3.10 -4.62
C LYS A 194 -18.12 -4.34 -5.10
N LYS A 195 -16.89 -4.56 -4.61
CA LYS A 195 -16.05 -5.68 -4.98
C LYS A 195 -16.74 -7.03 -4.75
N ASN A 196 -17.58 -7.12 -3.72
CA ASN A 196 -18.27 -8.34 -3.32
C ASN A 196 -19.78 -8.33 -3.67
N ARG A 197 -20.23 -7.42 -4.55
CA ARG A 197 -21.61 -7.32 -5.06
C ARG A 197 -22.67 -7.16 -3.96
N LEU A 198 -22.34 -6.39 -2.92
CA LEU A 198 -23.26 -5.99 -1.85
C LEU A 198 -23.82 -4.58 -2.11
N ASN A 199 -24.89 -4.23 -1.39
CA ASN A 199 -25.40 -2.87 -1.38
C ASN A 199 -24.42 -1.93 -0.69
N TYR A 200 -24.32 -0.70 -1.18
CA TYR A 200 -23.49 0.33 -0.56
C TYR A 200 -24.10 0.77 0.78
N TYR A 201 -23.23 1.08 1.72
CA TYR A 201 -23.59 1.63 3.02
C TYR A 201 -24.01 3.10 2.90
N ILE A 202 -23.35 3.87 2.04
CA ILE A 202 -23.68 5.27 1.76
C ILE A 202 -23.79 5.52 0.24
N GLU A 203 -24.51 6.56 -0.15
CA GLU A 203 -24.55 6.95 -1.56
C GLU A 203 -23.20 7.59 -1.96
N ALA A 204 -22.56 7.07 -3.00
CA ALA A 204 -21.25 7.57 -3.45
C ALA A 204 -21.25 9.07 -3.80
N ASN A 205 -22.36 9.62 -4.35
CA ASN A 205 -22.50 11.06 -4.57
C ASN A 205 -22.45 11.88 -3.28
N SER A 206 -22.95 11.33 -2.17
CA SER A 206 -22.88 11.98 -0.86
C SER A 206 -21.43 12.08 -0.37
N LEU A 207 -20.60 11.06 -0.64
CA LEU A 207 -19.17 11.10 -0.35
C LEU A 207 -18.43 12.15 -1.21
N CYS A 208 -18.73 12.24 -2.51
CA CYS A 208 -18.15 13.28 -3.39
C CYS A 208 -18.52 14.70 -2.92
N ASN A 209 -19.79 14.92 -2.58
CA ASN A 209 -20.26 16.20 -2.07
C ASN A 209 -19.59 16.56 -0.73
N ALA A 210 -19.34 15.57 0.13
CA ALA A 210 -18.59 15.79 1.37
C ALA A 210 -17.12 16.15 1.09
N CYS A 211 -16.44 15.41 0.20
CA CYS A 211 -15.05 15.69 -0.16
C CYS A 211 -14.89 17.10 -0.73
N SER A 212 -15.64 17.44 -1.78
CA SER A 212 -15.57 18.74 -2.46
C SER A 212 -15.91 19.91 -1.54
N ARG A 213 -16.92 19.75 -0.67
CA ARG A 213 -17.27 20.75 0.33
C ARG A 213 -16.13 20.98 1.31
N ILE A 214 -15.55 19.92 1.88
CA ILE A 214 -14.48 20.04 2.87
C ILE A 214 -13.21 20.60 2.24
N ASP A 215 -12.86 20.13 1.04
CA ASP A 215 -11.72 20.65 0.26
C ASP A 215 -11.82 22.18 0.11
N SER A 216 -13.01 22.69 -0.20
CA SER A 216 -13.27 24.14 -0.28
C SER A 216 -13.23 24.88 1.07
N GLU A 217 -13.56 24.19 2.18
CA GLU A 217 -13.56 24.76 3.54
C GLU A 217 -12.14 24.83 4.12
N CYS A 218 -11.33 23.77 3.94
CA CYS A 218 -10.01 23.66 4.52
C CYS A 218 -8.88 24.26 3.67
N GLY A 219 -9.15 24.60 2.40
CA GLY A 219 -8.13 25.07 1.47
C GLY A 219 -6.98 24.07 1.36
N ASP A 220 -5.74 24.57 1.31
CA ASP A 220 -4.55 23.73 1.11
C ASP A 220 -4.09 22.93 2.34
N PHE A 221 -4.86 22.92 3.44
CA PHE A 221 -4.46 22.30 4.71
C PHE A 221 -4.05 20.81 4.55
N LEU A 222 -4.85 19.99 3.86
CA LEU A 222 -4.47 18.62 3.47
C LEU A 222 -3.91 18.54 2.04
N GLY A 223 -3.70 19.68 1.38
CA GLY A 223 -3.46 19.73 -0.07
C GLY A 223 -4.51 18.93 -0.84
N ASN A 224 -4.06 18.04 -1.72
CA ASN A 224 -4.96 17.33 -2.62
C ASN A 224 -5.64 16.09 -2.00
N SER A 225 -5.49 15.78 -0.71
CA SER A 225 -6.01 14.52 -0.15
C SER A 225 -7.52 14.33 -0.38
N PHE A 226 -8.35 15.36 -0.15
CA PHE A 226 -9.79 15.25 -0.41
C PHE A 226 -10.12 15.14 -1.91
N LYS A 227 -9.42 15.90 -2.76
CA LYS A 227 -9.58 15.82 -4.21
C LYS A 227 -9.18 14.47 -4.78
N VAL A 228 -8.11 13.85 -4.25
CA VAL A 228 -7.68 12.49 -4.60
C VAL A 228 -8.71 11.47 -4.13
N LEU A 229 -9.24 11.59 -2.91
CA LEU A 229 -10.31 10.72 -2.41
C LEU A 229 -11.58 10.85 -3.25
N GLU A 230 -11.96 12.07 -3.64
CA GLU A 230 -13.07 12.33 -4.57
C GLU A 230 -12.83 11.66 -5.93
N ALA A 231 -11.62 11.78 -6.48
CA ALA A 231 -11.24 11.11 -7.73
C ALA A 231 -11.35 9.58 -7.62
N GLN A 232 -10.93 9.00 -6.49
CA GLN A 232 -11.08 7.57 -6.22
C GLN A 232 -12.55 7.15 -6.13
N ILE A 233 -13.42 7.94 -5.51
CA ILE A 233 -14.86 7.66 -5.47
C ILE A 233 -15.45 7.66 -6.88
N TYR A 234 -15.13 8.67 -7.70
CA TYR A 234 -15.56 8.71 -9.10
C TYR A 234 -15.05 7.52 -9.91
N GLU A 235 -13.77 7.18 -9.77
CA GLU A 235 -13.16 6.08 -10.50
C GLU A 235 -13.74 4.72 -10.08
N GLN A 236 -13.76 4.46 -8.77
CA GLN A 236 -13.91 3.11 -8.24
C GLN A 236 -15.34 2.82 -7.81
N LEU A 237 -16.13 3.80 -7.37
CA LEU A 237 -17.53 3.58 -6.97
C LEU A 237 -18.51 3.95 -8.09
N LEU A 238 -18.38 5.15 -8.65
CA LEU A 238 -19.28 5.70 -9.67
C LEU A 238 -18.93 5.29 -11.12
N GLU A 239 -17.69 4.81 -11.35
CA GLU A 239 -17.17 4.46 -12.68
C GLU A 239 -17.16 5.63 -13.68
N ASP A 240 -17.14 6.88 -13.21
CA ASP A 240 -16.97 8.06 -14.03
C ASP A 240 -15.48 8.34 -14.27
N VAL A 241 -14.95 7.63 -15.26
CA VAL A 241 -13.54 7.75 -15.69
C VAL A 241 -13.21 9.16 -16.18
N THR A 242 -14.17 9.92 -16.71
CA THR A 242 -13.88 11.27 -17.22
C THR A 242 -13.68 12.25 -16.07
N LYS A 243 -14.61 12.24 -15.11
CA LYS A 243 -14.54 13.10 -13.93
C LYS A 243 -13.35 12.76 -13.04
N ALA A 244 -13.09 11.47 -12.81
CA ALA A 244 -11.92 11.01 -12.08
C ALA A 244 -10.61 11.50 -12.73
N PHE A 245 -10.49 11.40 -14.06
CA PHE A 245 -9.28 11.81 -14.77
C PHE A 245 -9.04 13.31 -14.63
N GLN A 246 -10.11 14.10 -14.75
CA GLN A 246 -10.03 15.55 -14.55
C GLN A 246 -9.53 15.89 -13.16
N LEU A 247 -10.09 15.28 -12.11
CA LEU A 247 -9.66 15.50 -10.73
C LEU A 247 -8.19 15.10 -10.50
N TYR A 248 -7.74 13.98 -11.05
CA TYR A 248 -6.33 13.59 -11.00
C TYR A 248 -5.41 14.56 -11.75
N VAL A 249 -5.86 15.14 -12.87
CA VAL A 249 -5.12 16.19 -13.59
C VAL A 249 -5.06 17.47 -12.75
N ASP A 250 -6.15 17.85 -12.11
CA ASP A 250 -6.23 19.03 -11.22
C ASP A 250 -5.39 18.88 -9.95
N CYS A 251 -4.88 17.68 -9.65
CA CYS A 251 -3.93 17.44 -8.56
C CYS A 251 -2.47 17.65 -8.98
N CYS A 252 -2.18 17.88 -10.26
CA CYS A 252 -0.82 17.86 -10.83
C CYS A 252 0.00 19.16 -10.64
N ASP A 253 -0.40 20.04 -9.73
CA ASP A 253 0.26 21.34 -9.47
C ASP A 253 1.56 21.21 -8.65
N ASN A 254 2.46 20.32 -9.07
CA ASN A 254 3.77 20.01 -8.45
C ASN A 254 3.75 19.25 -7.11
N ASN A 255 2.62 18.64 -6.72
CA ASN A 255 2.62 17.70 -5.61
C ASN A 255 3.14 16.33 -6.08
N TYR A 256 4.16 15.82 -5.38
CA TYR A 256 4.90 14.57 -5.63
C TYR A 256 4.05 13.30 -5.35
N ASP A 257 2.81 13.27 -5.81
CA ASP A 257 1.88 12.16 -5.52
C ASP A 257 2.02 11.03 -6.56
N ALA A 258 2.88 10.07 -6.24
CA ALA A 258 3.08 8.88 -7.07
C ALA A 258 1.79 8.07 -7.28
N TYR A 259 0.82 8.15 -6.35
CA TYR A 259 -0.48 7.49 -6.49
C TYR A 259 -1.31 8.15 -7.59
N VAL A 260 -1.32 9.49 -7.67
CA VAL A 260 -1.99 10.22 -8.76
C VAL A 260 -1.42 9.84 -10.13
N TYR A 261 -0.10 9.76 -10.26
CA TYR A 261 0.54 9.30 -11.50
C TYR A 261 0.20 7.86 -11.84
N PHE A 262 0.20 6.97 -10.84
CA PHE A 262 -0.24 5.59 -11.01
C PHE A 262 -1.69 5.50 -11.54
N CYS A 263 -2.63 6.25 -10.95
CA CYS A 263 -4.01 6.29 -11.41
C CYS A 263 -4.14 6.81 -12.84
N LYS A 264 -3.43 7.89 -13.20
CA LYS A 264 -3.40 8.39 -14.59
C LYS A 264 -2.86 7.33 -15.56
N GLY A 265 -1.83 6.59 -15.16
CA GLY A 265 -1.29 5.45 -15.90
C GLY A 265 -2.33 4.36 -16.12
N GLU A 266 -3.05 3.95 -15.06
CA GLU A 266 -4.11 2.93 -15.14
C GLU A 266 -5.24 3.37 -16.08
N MET A 267 -5.60 4.64 -16.07
CA MET A 267 -6.62 5.19 -16.97
C MET A 267 -6.19 5.16 -18.43
N MET A 268 -4.93 5.51 -18.73
CA MET A 268 -4.37 5.38 -20.09
C MET A 268 -4.26 3.92 -20.52
N TYR A 269 -3.87 3.03 -19.60
CA TYR A 269 -3.81 1.59 -19.84
C TYR A 269 -5.18 1.03 -20.22
N ARG A 270 -6.25 1.37 -19.48
CA ARG A 270 -7.63 0.97 -19.81
C ARG A 270 -8.09 1.52 -21.16
N LYS A 271 -7.61 2.71 -21.56
CA LYS A 271 -7.83 3.30 -22.88
C LYS A 271 -6.95 2.70 -23.99
N LYS A 272 -6.06 1.75 -23.66
CA LYS A 272 -5.07 1.15 -24.57
C LYS A 272 -4.03 2.15 -25.11
N GLU A 273 -3.84 3.28 -24.42
CA GLU A 273 -2.83 4.29 -24.73
C GLU A 273 -1.52 3.95 -24.01
N MET A 274 -0.88 2.85 -24.42
CA MET A 274 0.25 2.24 -23.70
C MET A 274 1.42 3.20 -23.49
N ASP A 275 1.79 4.00 -24.49
CA ASP A 275 2.93 4.93 -24.40
C ASP A 275 2.70 6.02 -23.35
N ARG A 276 1.46 6.50 -23.23
CA ARG A 276 1.10 7.48 -22.19
C ARG A 276 1.03 6.83 -20.82
N ALA A 277 0.55 5.58 -20.74
CA ALA A 277 0.57 4.82 -19.50
C ALA A 277 2.01 4.63 -18.98
N VAL A 278 2.93 4.21 -19.86
CA VAL A 278 4.37 4.08 -19.56
C VAL A 278 4.93 5.39 -19.01
N ASN A 279 4.68 6.52 -19.68
CA ASN A 279 5.18 7.82 -19.21
C ASN A 279 4.69 8.16 -17.79
N TYR A 280 3.41 7.92 -17.50
CA TYR A 280 2.87 8.16 -16.16
C TYR A 280 3.42 7.20 -15.11
N TYR A 281 3.61 5.92 -15.43
CA TYR A 281 4.23 4.98 -14.50
C TYR A 281 5.69 5.32 -14.21
N ILE A 282 6.45 5.75 -15.22
CA ILE A 282 7.82 6.26 -15.03
C ILE A 282 7.81 7.45 -14.07
N GLN A 283 6.92 8.41 -14.25
CA GLN A 283 6.82 9.54 -13.31
C GLN A 283 6.47 9.07 -11.90
N GLY A 284 5.49 8.17 -11.76
CA GLY A 284 5.12 7.60 -10.47
C GLY A 284 6.28 6.88 -9.78
N THR A 285 7.09 6.12 -10.52
CA THR A 285 8.24 5.41 -9.96
C THR A 285 9.45 6.31 -9.72
N SER A 286 9.61 7.40 -10.46
CA SER A 286 10.59 8.45 -10.14
C SER A 286 10.23 9.15 -8.82
N TYR A 287 8.95 9.43 -8.60
CA TYR A 287 8.48 10.08 -7.37
C TYR A 287 8.41 9.18 -6.15
N TYR A 288 8.11 7.89 -6.35
CA TYR A 288 8.15 6.92 -5.27
C TYR A 288 8.80 5.63 -5.77
N PRO A 289 10.14 5.53 -5.67
CA PRO A 289 10.89 4.36 -6.15
C PRO A 289 10.47 3.04 -5.51
N GLN A 290 9.90 3.06 -4.30
CA GLN A 290 9.38 1.87 -3.63
C GLN A 290 7.96 1.49 -4.08
N TYR A 291 7.39 2.17 -5.08
CA TYR A 291 6.02 1.90 -5.54
C TYR A 291 5.95 0.67 -6.46
N TYR A 292 6.09 -0.53 -5.87
CA TYR A 292 6.14 -1.79 -6.61
C TYR A 292 4.95 -2.01 -7.58
N ARG A 293 3.75 -1.48 -7.27
CA ARG A 293 2.59 -1.58 -8.18
C ARG A 293 2.80 -0.78 -9.47
N ALA A 294 3.38 0.41 -9.39
CA ALA A 294 3.69 1.23 -10.56
C ALA A 294 4.80 0.58 -11.40
N TRP A 295 5.84 0.04 -10.76
CA TRP A 295 6.88 -0.75 -11.45
C TRP A 295 6.30 -1.95 -12.17
N PHE A 296 5.44 -2.73 -11.52
CA PHE A 296 4.83 -3.88 -12.18
C PHE A 296 4.02 -3.48 -13.41
N LYS A 297 3.19 -2.43 -13.31
CA LYS A 297 2.40 -1.93 -14.45
C LYS A 297 3.26 -1.36 -15.56
N LEU A 298 4.37 -0.70 -15.23
CA LEU A 298 5.39 -0.30 -16.20
C LEU A 298 5.95 -1.51 -16.95
N GLY A 299 6.30 -2.57 -16.22
CA GLY A 299 6.77 -3.83 -16.80
C GLY A 299 5.77 -4.42 -17.78
N ILE A 300 4.50 -4.55 -17.36
CA ILE A 300 3.41 -5.07 -18.18
C ILE A 300 3.20 -4.24 -19.46
N CYS A 301 3.23 -2.91 -19.38
CA CYS A 301 3.06 -2.05 -20.55
C CYS A 301 4.26 -2.07 -21.50
N SER A 302 5.43 -2.47 -21.02
CA SER A 302 6.67 -2.52 -21.80
C SER A 302 6.91 -3.89 -22.46
N LEU A 303 6.23 -4.95 -22.00
CA LEU A 303 6.35 -6.32 -22.52
C LEU A 303 6.22 -6.38 -24.05
N GLY A 304 7.19 -6.99 -24.71
CA GLY A 304 7.23 -7.20 -26.17
C GLY A 304 7.50 -5.93 -27.00
N LYS A 305 7.43 -4.74 -26.40
CA LYS A 305 7.82 -3.47 -27.03
C LYS A 305 9.26 -3.09 -26.66
N ASP A 306 9.57 -3.17 -25.37
CA ASP A 306 10.89 -2.95 -24.79
C ASP A 306 11.10 -3.95 -23.65
N ASP A 307 11.56 -5.14 -24.01
CA ASP A 307 11.78 -6.23 -23.06
C ASP A 307 12.87 -5.90 -22.03
N ASN A 308 13.82 -4.99 -22.34
CA ASN A 308 14.82 -4.55 -21.37
C ASN A 308 14.18 -3.67 -20.28
N GLN A 309 13.32 -2.73 -20.68
CA GLN A 309 12.56 -1.93 -19.73
C GLN A 309 11.61 -2.81 -18.91
N ALA A 310 10.96 -3.79 -19.53
CA ALA A 310 10.10 -4.75 -18.83
C ALA A 310 10.88 -5.54 -17.78
N LEU A 311 12.03 -6.13 -18.14
CA LEU A 311 12.91 -6.84 -17.20
C LEU A 311 13.36 -5.94 -16.06
N SER A 312 13.81 -4.71 -16.36
CA SER A 312 14.22 -3.75 -15.34
C SER A 312 13.08 -3.42 -14.37
N ALA A 313 11.87 -3.23 -14.88
CA ALA A 313 10.71 -2.93 -14.05
C ALA A 313 10.30 -4.10 -13.14
N PHE A 314 10.29 -5.34 -13.64
CA PHE A 314 10.01 -6.52 -12.81
C PHE A 314 11.11 -6.80 -11.79
N ASN A 315 12.38 -6.60 -12.13
CA ASN A 315 13.48 -6.68 -11.17
C ASN A 315 13.37 -5.63 -10.06
N ASN A 316 12.86 -4.43 -10.37
CA ASN A 316 12.56 -3.44 -9.34
C ASN A 316 11.46 -3.91 -8.38
N VAL A 317 10.38 -4.54 -8.88
CA VAL A 317 9.35 -5.14 -8.01
C VAL A 317 9.96 -6.15 -7.04
N ILE A 318 10.81 -7.05 -7.56
CA ILE A 318 11.51 -8.05 -6.74
C ILE A 318 12.37 -7.34 -5.68
N ARG A 319 13.25 -6.43 -6.08
CA ARG A 319 14.14 -5.69 -5.17
C ARG A 319 13.40 -4.97 -4.04
N ILE A 320 12.25 -4.36 -4.34
CA ILE A 320 11.43 -3.64 -3.35
C ILE A 320 10.81 -4.60 -2.33
N LEU A 321 10.43 -5.80 -2.76
CA LEU A 321 9.72 -6.78 -1.94
C LEU A 321 10.63 -7.84 -1.31
N ASP A 322 11.90 -7.89 -1.71
CA ASP A 322 12.85 -8.95 -1.34
C ASP A 322 13.02 -9.06 0.18
N SER A 323 13.25 -7.94 0.86
CA SER A 323 13.39 -7.91 2.31
C SER A 323 12.10 -8.39 3.03
N LYS A 324 10.90 -8.06 2.52
CA LYS A 324 9.62 -8.62 3.06
C LYS A 324 9.51 -10.11 2.81
N TYR A 325 9.97 -10.57 1.66
CA TYR A 325 9.96 -11.98 1.27
C TYR A 325 10.90 -12.80 2.16
N GLU A 326 12.15 -12.37 2.34
CA GLU A 326 13.15 -13.03 3.20
C GLU A 326 12.68 -13.13 4.66
N ASN A 327 11.92 -12.15 5.13
CA ASN A 327 11.38 -12.12 6.48
C ASN A 327 10.00 -12.76 6.62
N ASN A 328 9.48 -13.41 5.56
CA ASN A 328 8.19 -14.11 5.55
C ASN A 328 6.98 -13.21 5.90
N VAL A 329 7.04 -11.94 5.50
CA VAL A 329 6.05 -10.90 5.89
C VAL A 329 5.39 -10.21 4.69
N LEU A 330 5.43 -10.84 3.50
CA LEU A 330 4.64 -10.40 2.36
C LEU A 330 3.13 -10.40 2.67
N ARG A 331 2.43 -9.37 2.21
CA ARG A 331 0.97 -9.27 2.17
C ARG A 331 0.41 -10.12 1.03
N ALA A 332 -0.88 -10.45 1.08
CA ALA A 332 -1.55 -11.28 0.06
C ALA A 332 -1.32 -10.75 -1.36
N ILE A 333 -1.61 -9.47 -1.58
CA ILE A 333 -1.40 -8.84 -2.89
C ILE A 333 0.09 -8.82 -3.29
N GLU A 334 1.02 -8.67 -2.34
CA GLU A 334 2.45 -8.64 -2.67
C GLU A 334 2.95 -9.99 -3.20
N PHE A 335 2.42 -11.12 -2.71
CA PHE A 335 2.70 -12.43 -3.30
C PHE A 335 2.38 -12.47 -4.79
N GLU A 336 1.23 -11.92 -5.21
CA GLU A 336 0.83 -11.87 -6.62
C GLU A 336 1.86 -11.07 -7.45
N TYR A 337 2.23 -9.87 -7.00
CA TYR A 337 3.18 -9.02 -7.70
C TYR A 337 4.59 -9.65 -7.76
N PHE A 338 5.05 -10.24 -6.66
CA PHE A 338 6.37 -10.87 -6.56
C PHE A 338 6.45 -12.12 -7.46
N TYR A 339 5.50 -13.04 -7.32
CA TYR A 339 5.38 -14.25 -8.13
C TYR A 339 5.24 -13.93 -9.63
N ASN A 340 4.32 -13.02 -9.98
CA ASN A 340 4.10 -12.67 -11.38
C ASN A 340 5.29 -11.93 -12.00
N SER A 341 6.10 -11.23 -11.20
CA SER A 341 7.34 -10.62 -11.72
C SER A 341 8.31 -11.71 -12.19
N TYR A 342 8.53 -12.77 -11.40
CA TYR A 342 9.32 -13.92 -11.83
C TYR A 342 8.73 -14.62 -13.05
N MET A 343 7.42 -14.86 -13.09
CA MET A 343 6.77 -15.50 -14.24
C MET A 343 6.90 -14.66 -15.52
N ASN A 344 6.80 -13.33 -15.43
CA ASN A 344 7.01 -12.46 -16.59
C ASN A 344 8.48 -12.42 -17.03
N ILE A 345 9.43 -12.42 -16.07
CA ILE A 345 10.87 -12.55 -16.38
C ILE A 345 11.14 -13.87 -17.11
N ALA A 346 10.57 -14.98 -16.62
CA ALA A 346 10.71 -16.30 -17.26
C ALA A 346 10.22 -16.27 -18.71
N ASP A 347 9.06 -15.65 -18.97
CA ASP A 347 8.52 -15.49 -20.31
C ASP A 347 9.39 -14.61 -21.22
N ILE A 348 9.94 -13.51 -20.70
CA ILE A 348 10.84 -12.63 -21.47
C ILE A 348 12.12 -13.40 -21.81
N GLU A 349 12.78 -14.01 -20.83
CA GLU A 349 14.04 -14.73 -21.01
C GLU A 349 13.88 -15.91 -21.96
N ARG A 350 12.76 -16.61 -21.89
CA ARG A 350 12.41 -17.68 -22.83
C ARG A 350 12.26 -17.15 -24.26
N ARG A 351 11.60 -16.01 -24.48
CA ARG A 351 11.50 -15.36 -25.80
C ARG A 351 12.87 -14.94 -26.34
N LEU A 352 13.76 -14.50 -25.47
CA LEU A 352 15.13 -14.11 -25.82
C LEU A 352 16.07 -15.31 -26.03
N GLY A 353 15.62 -16.54 -25.75
CA GLY A 353 16.40 -17.77 -25.90
C GLY A 353 17.31 -18.08 -24.69
N ASN A 354 17.19 -17.32 -23.61
CA ASN A 354 17.97 -17.47 -22.37
C ASN A 354 17.32 -18.49 -21.43
N TYR A 355 17.19 -19.76 -21.88
CA TYR A 355 16.41 -20.78 -21.19
C TYR A 355 16.86 -21.07 -19.76
N ARG A 356 18.16 -20.90 -19.44
CA ARG A 356 18.66 -21.06 -18.06
C ARG A 356 18.13 -19.98 -17.12
N ASN A 357 18.12 -18.72 -17.57
CA ASN A 357 17.55 -17.62 -16.79
C ASN A 357 16.04 -17.80 -16.63
N ALA A 358 15.37 -18.23 -17.71
CA ALA A 358 13.94 -18.53 -17.65
C ALA A 358 13.62 -19.60 -16.60
N LEU A 359 14.37 -20.71 -16.59
CA LEU A 359 14.19 -21.77 -15.58
C LEU A 359 14.50 -21.26 -14.17
N SER A 360 15.56 -20.46 -14.00
CA SER A 360 15.89 -19.86 -12.70
C SER A 360 14.75 -18.99 -12.18
N ALA A 361 14.09 -18.21 -13.06
CA ALA A 361 12.94 -17.41 -12.67
C ALA A 361 11.72 -18.29 -12.31
N CYS A 362 11.49 -19.41 -13.01
CA CYS A 362 10.50 -20.40 -12.59
C CYS A 362 10.81 -20.98 -11.21
N ASP A 363 12.09 -21.28 -10.91
CA ASP A 363 12.49 -21.82 -9.62
C ASP A 363 12.21 -20.82 -8.48
N GLU A 364 12.46 -19.53 -8.70
CA GLU A 364 12.11 -18.47 -7.74
C GLU A 364 10.59 -18.27 -7.59
N ALA A 365 9.82 -18.36 -8.68
CA ALA A 365 8.36 -18.37 -8.60
C ALA A 365 7.84 -19.58 -7.79
N LEU A 366 8.48 -20.75 -7.92
CA LEU A 366 8.15 -21.94 -7.14
C LEU A 366 8.47 -21.76 -5.65
N LYS A 367 9.63 -21.19 -5.32
CA LYS A 367 9.97 -20.84 -3.92
C LYS A 367 8.97 -19.87 -3.34
N THR A 368 8.59 -18.83 -4.10
CA THR A 368 7.55 -17.87 -3.72
C THR A 368 6.24 -18.58 -3.39
N TYR A 369 5.77 -19.48 -4.27
CA TYR A 369 4.55 -20.25 -4.05
C TYR A 369 4.61 -21.06 -2.75
N LYS A 370 5.74 -21.73 -2.47
CA LYS A 370 5.93 -22.52 -1.23
C LYS A 370 6.01 -21.65 0.03
N SER A 371 6.61 -20.47 -0.06
CA SER A 371 6.77 -19.54 1.08
C SER A 371 5.44 -19.04 1.67
N VAL A 372 4.32 -19.17 0.94
CA VAL A 372 2.97 -18.84 1.46
C VAL A 372 2.65 -19.62 2.75
N TYR A 373 3.16 -20.84 2.89
CA TYR A 373 2.95 -21.65 4.10
C TYR A 373 3.76 -21.17 5.31
N GLU A 374 4.91 -20.54 5.05
CA GLU A 374 5.84 -20.02 6.05
C GLU A 374 5.55 -18.56 6.42
N ASN A 375 4.67 -17.90 5.68
CA ASN A 375 4.30 -16.51 5.92
C ASN A 375 3.71 -16.28 7.32
N ILE A 376 4.22 -15.27 8.00
CA ILE A 376 3.85 -14.89 9.37
C ILE A 376 3.19 -13.50 9.47
N PHE A 377 3.00 -12.79 8.35
CA PHE A 377 2.43 -11.43 8.35
C PHE A 377 1.10 -11.35 9.12
N TYR A 378 0.15 -12.22 8.78
CA TYR A 378 -1.19 -12.20 9.37
C TYR A 378 -1.18 -12.64 10.83
N SER A 379 -0.26 -13.52 11.22
CA SER A 379 -0.18 -14.02 12.59
C SER A 379 0.46 -13.01 13.54
N ILE A 380 1.49 -12.29 13.10
CA ILE A 380 2.11 -11.17 13.84
C ILE A 380 1.08 -10.09 14.14
N LEU A 381 0.28 -9.72 13.13
CA LEU A 381 -0.78 -8.70 13.27
C LEU A 381 -2.08 -9.23 13.90
N LYS A 382 -2.16 -10.54 14.18
CA LYS A 382 -3.37 -11.22 14.70
C LYS A 382 -4.61 -10.98 13.83
N ILE A 383 -4.42 -10.79 12.52
CA ILE A 383 -5.50 -10.66 11.54
C ILE A 383 -6.15 -12.03 11.38
N ASP A 384 -7.47 -12.12 11.48
CA ASP A 384 -8.18 -13.39 11.31
C ASP A 384 -7.76 -14.53 12.27
N LYS A 385 -7.41 -14.19 13.51
CA LYS A 385 -6.99 -15.17 14.52
C LYS A 385 -7.99 -16.34 14.70
N PHE A 386 -9.27 -16.16 14.35
CA PHE A 386 -10.31 -17.16 14.50
C PHE A 386 -10.30 -18.27 13.44
N MET A 387 -9.71 -18.06 12.26
CA MET A 387 -9.74 -19.03 11.15
C MET A 387 -8.38 -19.67 10.83
N ASP A 388 -7.41 -19.60 11.76
CA ASP A 388 -6.12 -20.32 11.68
C ASP A 388 -5.29 -20.01 10.41
N TYR A 389 -5.55 -18.87 9.76
CA TYR A 389 -4.87 -18.38 8.56
C TYR A 389 -4.92 -19.32 7.34
N LYS A 390 -5.61 -20.47 7.43
CA LYS A 390 -5.67 -21.49 6.37
C LYS A 390 -6.40 -20.98 5.14
N GLU A 391 -7.54 -20.32 5.34
CA GLU A 391 -8.30 -19.71 4.26
C GLU A 391 -7.49 -18.63 3.56
N ILE A 392 -6.75 -17.81 4.32
CA ILE A 392 -5.88 -16.77 3.75
C ILE A 392 -4.81 -17.37 2.84
N ARG A 393 -4.13 -18.43 3.30
CA ARG A 393 -3.14 -19.14 2.48
C ARG A 393 -3.78 -19.70 1.20
N SER A 394 -4.95 -20.31 1.33
CA SER A 394 -5.69 -20.86 0.19
C SER A 394 -6.05 -19.79 -0.85
N ASP A 395 -6.52 -18.62 -0.40
CA ASP A 395 -6.84 -17.50 -1.29
C ASP A 395 -5.60 -17.02 -2.04
N ILE A 396 -4.47 -16.82 -1.32
CA ILE A 396 -3.20 -16.40 -1.94
C ILE A 396 -2.79 -17.40 -3.02
N LEU A 397 -2.73 -18.70 -2.70
CA LEU A 397 -2.33 -19.74 -3.63
C LEU A 397 -3.24 -19.80 -4.86
N SER A 398 -4.54 -19.54 -4.71
CA SER A 398 -5.49 -19.53 -5.85
C SER A 398 -5.24 -18.40 -6.86
N HIS A 399 -4.51 -17.36 -6.47
CA HIS A 399 -4.12 -16.24 -7.34
C HIS A 399 -2.74 -16.45 -8.00
N LEU A 400 -2.01 -17.49 -7.62
CA LEU A 400 -0.72 -17.85 -8.23
C LEU A 400 -0.97 -18.94 -9.27
N ASP A 401 -0.67 -18.68 -10.55
CA ASP A 401 -0.91 -19.62 -11.66
C ASP A 401 0.06 -20.80 -11.65
N ILE A 402 -0.15 -21.72 -10.71
CA ILE A 402 0.68 -22.91 -10.53
C ILE A 402 0.65 -23.83 -11.75
N GLN A 403 -0.43 -23.82 -12.53
CA GLN A 403 -0.54 -24.64 -13.74
C GLN A 403 0.40 -24.14 -14.83
N LYS A 404 0.46 -22.81 -15.02
CA LYS A 404 1.44 -22.21 -15.92
C LYS A 404 2.87 -22.49 -15.45
N LEU A 405 3.18 -22.27 -14.18
CA LEU A 405 4.52 -22.54 -13.63
C LEU A 405 4.93 -24.01 -13.81
N LYS A 406 4.03 -24.95 -13.51
CA LYS A 406 4.24 -26.38 -13.74
C LYS A 406 4.60 -26.67 -15.20
N LYS A 407 3.79 -26.15 -16.13
CA LYS A 407 4.02 -26.34 -17.56
C LYS A 407 5.37 -25.78 -17.99
N ASP A 408 5.63 -24.50 -17.71
CA ASP A 408 6.82 -23.79 -18.16
C ASP A 408 8.09 -24.41 -17.55
N GLY A 409 8.04 -24.78 -16.26
CA GLY A 409 9.13 -25.46 -15.56
C GLY A 409 9.48 -26.82 -16.15
N ILE A 410 8.48 -27.64 -16.52
CA ILE A 410 8.69 -28.92 -17.20
C ILE A 410 9.31 -28.70 -18.58
N GLU A 411 8.74 -27.81 -19.40
CA GLU A 411 9.21 -27.55 -20.76
C GLU A 411 10.67 -27.07 -20.76
N LEU A 412 11.00 -26.10 -19.91
CA LEU A 412 12.36 -25.57 -19.78
C LEU A 412 13.35 -26.61 -19.24
N SER A 413 12.95 -27.42 -18.26
CA SER A 413 13.78 -28.49 -17.70
C SER A 413 14.11 -29.55 -18.75
N ILE A 414 13.14 -29.93 -19.59
CA ILE A 414 13.36 -30.86 -20.70
C ILE A 414 14.31 -30.26 -21.74
N MET A 415 14.11 -28.99 -22.13
CA MET A 415 14.99 -28.31 -23.09
C MET A 415 16.45 -28.22 -22.62
N LEU A 416 16.68 -28.20 -21.30
CA LEU A 416 17.99 -28.13 -20.67
C LEU A 416 18.55 -29.50 -20.25
N ASP A 417 17.89 -30.60 -20.60
CA ASP A 417 18.24 -31.98 -20.20
C ASP A 417 18.28 -32.23 -18.68
N LEU A 418 17.48 -31.49 -17.90
CA LEU A 418 17.39 -31.56 -16.43
C LEU A 418 16.19 -32.42 -15.99
N LYS A 419 16.32 -33.75 -16.09
CA LYS A 419 15.21 -34.70 -15.82
C LYS A 419 14.66 -34.63 -14.40
N ASP A 420 15.53 -34.47 -13.40
CA ASP A 420 15.11 -34.41 -12.00
C ASP A 420 14.30 -33.13 -11.71
N ASN A 421 14.68 -32.00 -12.31
CA ASN A 421 13.89 -30.76 -12.25
C ASN A 421 12.52 -30.94 -12.92
N ALA A 422 12.46 -31.58 -14.08
CA ALA A 422 11.19 -31.84 -14.75
C ALA A 422 10.24 -32.69 -13.88
N LEU A 423 10.78 -33.67 -13.14
CA LEU A 423 10.01 -34.46 -12.19
C LEU A 423 9.52 -33.63 -11.00
N LEU A 424 10.37 -32.75 -10.45
CA LEU A 424 9.98 -31.83 -9.38
C LEU A 424 8.78 -30.96 -9.78
N TYR A 425 8.78 -30.40 -10.98
CA TYR A 425 7.63 -29.63 -11.47
C TYR A 425 6.41 -30.51 -11.77
N ALA A 426 6.61 -31.77 -12.18
CA ALA A 426 5.51 -32.70 -12.42
C ALA A 426 4.73 -33.07 -11.15
N GLU A 427 5.38 -32.98 -9.97
CA GLU A 427 4.80 -33.27 -8.65
C GLU A 427 3.98 -32.12 -8.03
N LEU A 428 4.07 -30.90 -8.60
CA LEU A 428 3.21 -29.76 -8.24
C LEU A 428 1.74 -30.00 -8.61
#